data_AF-A0A484HJU2-F1
#
_entry.id   AF-A0A484HJU2-F1
#
_cell.length_a   1.000
_cell.length_b   1.000
_cell.length_c   1.000
_cell.angle_alpha   90.00
_cell.angle_beta   90.00
_cell.angle_gamma   90.00
#
_symmetry.space_group_name_H-M   'P 1'
#
loop_
_entity.id
_entity.type
_entity.pdbx_description
1 polymer ?
#
loop_
_entity_poly.entity_id
_entity_poly.type
_entity_poly.pdbx_seq_one_letter_code
_entity_poly.pdbx_strand_id
1 'polypeptide(L)' 'MKNRKKKFTLTEAKAFFAKASEVQKLENISKTLLFVFSASGFYKTAIDFFVANSMAWSDDKRFLE' A
#
# COMPACT_ATOMS: atom_id res chain seq x y z
N MET A 1 -9.02 -25.83 -11.37
CA MET A 1 -9.32 -24.40 -11.09
C MET A 1 -8.02 -23.72 -10.65
N LYS A 2 -7.56 -22.64 -11.31
CA LYS A 2 -6.29 -21.97 -10.91
C LYS A 2 -6.54 -21.13 -9.66
N ASN A 3 -6.00 -21.53 -8.52
CA ASN A 3 -6.01 -20.76 -7.27
C ASN A 3 -5.16 -19.48 -7.43
N ARG A 4 -5.71 -18.43 -8.05
CA ARG A 4 -5.05 -17.12 -8.06
C ARG A 4 -5.26 -16.47 -6.69
N LYS A 5 -4.16 -16.25 -5.97
CA LYS A 5 -4.16 -15.41 -4.76
C LYS A 5 -4.66 -14.01 -5.13
N LYS A 6 -5.53 -13.44 -4.30
CA LYS A 6 -6.08 -12.10 -4.50
C LYS A 6 -4.95 -11.07 -4.36
N LYS A 7 -4.74 -10.25 -5.39
CA LYS A 7 -3.80 -9.13 -5.35
C LYS A 7 -4.38 -7.97 -4.54
N PHE A 8 -3.50 -7.13 -4.00
CA PHE A 8 -3.88 -5.90 -3.32
C PHE A 8 -4.57 -4.91 -4.29
N THR A 9 -5.71 -4.39 -3.86
CA THR A 9 -6.66 -3.63 -4.67
C THR A 9 -6.58 -2.12 -4.45
N LEU A 10 -7.18 -1.34 -5.35
CA LEU A 10 -7.33 0.10 -5.20
C LEU A 10 -8.15 0.48 -3.94
N THR A 11 -9.18 -0.31 -3.61
CA THR A 11 -9.98 -0.07 -2.40
C THR A 11 -9.14 -0.22 -1.14
N GLU A 12 -8.29 -1.24 -1.09
CA GLU A 12 -7.35 -1.44 0.03
C GLU A 12 -6.30 -0.32 0.08
N ALA A 13 -5.80 0.15 -1.07
CA ALA A 13 -4.86 1.28 -1.15
C ALA A 13 -5.45 2.57 -0.55
N LYS A 14 -6.67 2.91 -0.96
CA LYS A 14 -7.39 4.09 -0.46
C LYS A 14 -7.67 3.99 1.04
N ALA A 15 -8.12 2.82 1.50
CA ALA A 15 -8.39 2.59 2.91
C ALA A 15 -7.13 2.72 3.77
N PHE A 16 -6.00 2.18 3.30
CA PHE A 16 -4.71 2.32 3.98
C PHE A 16 -4.27 3.79 4.06
N PHE A 17 -4.29 4.50 2.93
CA PHE A 17 -3.86 5.90 2.87
C PHE A 17 -4.69 6.81 3.78
N ALA A 18 -6.02 6.62 3.79
CA ALA A 18 -6.92 7.38 4.65
C ALA A 18 -6.60 7.19 6.14
N LYS A 19 -6.43 5.94 6.58
CA LYS A 19 -6.08 5.63 7.98
C LYS A 19 -4.71 6.15 8.36
N ALA A 20 -3.70 5.99 7.50
CA ALA A 20 -2.36 6.51 7.78
C ALA A 20 -2.34 8.04 7.89
N SER A 21 -3.11 8.73 7.04
CA SER A 21 -3.29 10.18 7.10
C SER A 21 -3.99 10.64 8.38
N GLU A 22 -4.96 9.86 8.87
CA GLU A 22 -5.63 10.11 10.14
C GLU A 22 -4.67 9.97 11.33
N VAL A 23 -3.89 8.89 11.39
CA VAL A 23 -2.87 8.68 12.41
C VAL A 23 -1.83 9.81 12.39
N GLN A 24 -1.32 10.19 11.21
CA GLN A 24 -0.37 11.30 11.09
C GLN A 24 -0.88 12.59 11.73
N LYS A 25 -2.17 12.91 11.55
CA LYS A 25 -2.80 14.11 12.13
C LYS A 25 -2.95 13.99 13.64
N LEU A 26 -3.44 12.84 14.12
CA LEU A 26 -3.65 12.60 15.55
C LEU A 26 -2.33 12.68 16.34
N GLU A 27 -1.26 12.13 15.77
CA GLU A 27 0.07 12.10 16.40
C GLU A 27 0.90 13.36 16.12
N ASN A 28 0.34 14.35 15.39
CA ASN A 28 1.03 15.58 14.98
C ASN A 28 2.40 15.34 14.31
N ILE A 29 2.48 14.34 13.43
CA ILE A 29 3.73 13.95 12.77
C ILE A 29 3.97 14.81 11.53
N SER A 30 5.06 15.58 11.54
CA SER A 30 5.40 16.52 10.47
C SER A 30 5.91 15.86 9.18
N LYS A 31 6.48 14.66 9.28
CA LYS A 31 7.01 13.89 8.13
C LYS A 31 6.73 12.41 8.28
N THR A 32 6.14 11.81 7.26
CA THR A 32 5.81 10.38 7.21
C THR A 32 6.24 9.81 5.87
N LEU A 33 6.58 8.52 5.86
CA LEU A 33 6.73 7.71 4.65
C LEU A 33 5.72 6.58 4.74
N LEU A 34 4.93 6.42 3.68
CA LEU A 34 3.95 5.35 3.58
C LEU A 34 4.52 4.23 2.71
N PHE A 35 4.46 3.00 3.24
CA PHE A 35 4.97 1.83 2.54
C PHE A 35 3.96 0.68 2.63
N VAL A 36 3.70 0.01 1.49
CA VAL A 36 2.81 -1.16 1.42
C VAL A 36 3.55 -2.36 0.84
N PHE A 37 3.55 -3.46 1.57
CA PHE A 37 4.03 -4.75 1.08
C PHE A 37 2.87 -5.70 0.74
N SER A 38 2.98 -6.44 -0.36
CA SER A 38 2.04 -7.52 -0.71
C SER A 38 2.76 -8.71 -1.33
N ALA A 39 2.78 -9.84 -0.63
CA ALA A 39 3.35 -11.10 -1.14
C ALA A 39 2.59 -11.69 -2.35
N SER A 40 1.38 -11.20 -2.63
CA SER A 40 0.58 -11.60 -3.80
C SER A 40 0.61 -10.53 -4.90
N GLY A 41 1.38 -9.46 -4.73
CA GLY A 41 1.47 -8.34 -5.65
C GLY A 41 0.24 -7.42 -5.62
N PHE A 42 0.20 -6.54 -6.62
CA PHE A 42 -0.76 -5.44 -6.72
C PHE A 42 -1.50 -5.46 -8.06
N TYR A 43 -2.71 -4.91 -8.08
CA TYR A 43 -3.32 -4.47 -9.34
C TYR A 43 -2.68 -3.15 -9.80
N LYS A 44 -2.61 -2.92 -11.12
CA LYS A 44 -2.04 -1.68 -11.69
C LYS A 44 -2.72 -0.43 -11.12
N THR A 45 -4.03 -0.47 -10.90
CA THR A 45 -4.79 0.64 -10.31
C THR A 45 -4.34 0.99 -8.90
N ALA A 46 -3.87 0.03 -8.10
CA ALA A 46 -3.29 0.30 -6.79
C ALA A 46 -1.91 0.95 -6.93
N ILE A 47 -1.07 0.46 -7.85
CA ILE A 47 0.25 1.06 -8.14
C ILE A 47 0.11 2.50 -8.65
N ASP A 48 -0.81 2.75 -9.59
CA ASP A 48 -1.08 4.10 -10.11
C ASP A 48 -1.49 5.05 -8.97
N PHE A 49 -2.28 4.56 -8.00
CA PHE A 49 -2.64 5.32 -6.81
C PHE A 49 -1.43 5.59 -5.90
N PHE A 50 -0.54 4.61 -5.70
CA PHE A 50 0.68 4.81 -4.90
C PHE A 50 1.58 5.89 -5.49
N VAL A 51 1.81 5.85 -6.81
CA VAL A 51 2.60 6.88 -7.53
C VAL A 51 1.99 8.25 -7.34
N ALA A 52 0.67 8.39 -7.55
CA ALA A 52 -0.03 9.66 -7.40
C ALA A 52 0.02 10.24 -5.98
N ASN A 53 0.20 9.39 -4.96
CA ASN A 53 0.22 9.78 -3.55
C ASN A 53 1.60 9.65 -2.90
N SER A 54 2.67 9.50 -3.70
CA SER A 54 4.06 9.36 -3.22
C SER A 54 4.24 8.26 -2.17
N MET A 55 3.53 7.15 -2.33
CA MET A 55 3.65 5.97 -1.47
C MET A 55 4.67 5.00 -2.05
N ALA A 56 5.47 4.37 -1.19
CA ALA A 56 6.37 3.29 -1.58
C ALA A 56 5.67 1.93 -1.50
N TRP A 57 6.11 0.96 -2.30
CA TRP A 57 5.56 -0.40 -2.26
C TRP A 57 6.60 -1.46 -2.64
N SER A 58 6.35 -2.70 -2.23
CA SER A 58 7.12 -3.86 -2.68
C SER A 58 6.24 -5.11 -2.74
N ASP A 59 6.44 -5.92 -3.77
CA ASP A 59 5.96 -7.31 -3.85
C ASP A 59 7.11 -8.33 -3.87
N ASP A 60 8.34 -7.87 -3.65
CA ASP A 60 9.52 -8.71 -3.53
C ASP A 60 9.51 -9.41 -2.16
N LYS A 61 9.33 -10.73 -2.17
CA LYS A 61 9.26 -11.54 -0.94
C LYS A 61 10.52 -11.48 -0.09
N ARG A 62 11.67 -11.16 -0.69
CA ARG A 62 12.94 -10.96 0.01
C ARG A 62 12.91 -9.77 0.97
N PHE A 63 11.86 -8.94 0.92
CA PHE A 63 11.65 -7.87 1.90
C PHE A 63 11.35 -8.40 3.32
N LEU A 64 10.85 -9.63 3.45
CA LEU A 64 10.52 -10.26 4.74
C LEU A 64 11.57 -11.26 5.24
N GLU A 65 12.62 -11.48 4.47
CA GLU A 65 13.74 -12.38 4.79
C GLU A 65 14.86 -11.58 5.47
#